data_AF-A0A970BJC4-F1
#
_entry.id   AF-A0A970BJC4-F1
#
_cell.length_a   1.000
_cell.length_b   1.000
_cell.length_c   1.000
_cell.angle_alpha   90.00
_cell.angle_beta   90.00
_cell.angle_gamma   90.00
#
_symmetry.space_group_name_H-M   'P 1'
#
loop_
_entity.id
_entity.type
_entity.pdbx_description
1 polymer ?
#
loop_
_entity_poly.entity_id
_entity_poly.type
_entity_poly.pdbx_seq_one_letter_code
_entity_poly.pdbx_strand_id
1 'polypeptide(L)'
;MPDLKKQQTKVDLAVIGNGVAGNNAAFSARRLDPDMNILIIGGENCCEYAAGALPDYLQGHLEREQIFIKEIDDYEKNNIQVKLGERALKIDPDKKVIETDQGRISYKKLVLALGSEAIVLPIPGADLPGNFVMKRLEDADKIGSYKAKSAVVIGSGAIGLESALALKGKGVKNVTLIEMMDWVMPKSVDETSARQIENLLEEQGVTVLTCEKVKEVQGKKKVEQVVTDKQSIKCDMVIWAVGVLPVVDLAKDMGVELGVTGGIKV
;
A
#
# COMPACT_ATOMS: atom_id res chain seq x y z
N MET A 1 -19.65 -20.58 -27.00
CA MET A 1 -18.50 -20.45 -26.07
C MET A 1 -17.24 -20.55 -26.92
N PRO A 2 -16.49 -19.45 -27.15
CA PRO A 2 -15.27 -19.56 -27.93
C PRO A 2 -14.18 -20.25 -27.08
N ASP A 3 -13.51 -21.21 -27.70
CA ASP A 3 -12.43 -22.03 -27.18
C ASP A 3 -11.31 -21.19 -26.54
N LEU A 4 -11.24 -21.17 -25.21
CA LEU A 4 -10.14 -20.60 -24.44
C LEU A 4 -8.91 -21.53 -24.50
N LYS A 5 -8.41 -21.82 -25.69
CA LYS A 5 -6.97 -22.14 -25.86
C LYS A 5 -6.18 -20.84 -25.72
N LYS A 6 -6.26 -20.19 -24.54
CA LYS A 6 -5.43 -19.02 -24.23
C LYS A 6 -3.97 -19.45 -24.32
N GLN A 7 -3.16 -18.70 -25.07
CA GLN A 7 -1.71 -18.83 -25.18
C GLN A 7 -1.11 -19.09 -23.80
N GLN A 8 -0.49 -20.27 -23.62
CA GLN A 8 0.18 -20.65 -22.39
C GLN A 8 1.60 -20.11 -22.45
N THR A 9 1.86 -18.99 -21.76
CA THR A 9 3.22 -18.46 -21.62
C THR A 9 4.00 -19.38 -20.69
N LYS A 10 5.21 -19.81 -21.09
CA LYS A 10 6.09 -20.66 -20.28
C LYS A 10 7.36 -19.89 -19.93
N VAL A 11 7.69 -19.84 -18.64
CA VAL A 11 8.84 -19.11 -18.11
C VAL A 11 9.65 -19.95 -17.15
N ASP A 12 10.92 -19.60 -16.96
CA ASP A 12 11.79 -20.25 -15.98
C ASP A 12 11.51 -19.72 -14.58
N LEU A 13 11.33 -18.40 -14.45
CA LEU A 13 10.98 -17.72 -13.20
C LEU A 13 9.76 -16.83 -13.40
N ALA A 14 8.71 -17.09 -12.62
CA ALA A 14 7.60 -16.17 -12.44
C ALA A 14 7.73 -15.44 -11.10
N VAL A 15 7.53 -14.13 -11.10
CA VAL A 15 7.52 -13.28 -9.91
C VAL A 15 6.14 -12.63 -9.81
N ILE A 16 5.43 -12.84 -8.71
CA ILE A 16 4.11 -12.21 -8.48
C ILE A 16 4.31 -11.03 -7.53
N GLY A 17 4.14 -9.83 -8.07
CA GLY A 17 4.37 -8.55 -7.39
C GLY A 17 5.47 -7.74 -8.07
N ASN A 18 5.13 -6.52 -8.50
CA ASN A 18 6.06 -5.57 -9.15
C ASN A 18 6.59 -4.49 -8.17
N GLY A 19 6.62 -4.79 -6.88
CA GLY A 19 7.26 -3.92 -5.88
C GLY A 19 8.76 -4.17 -5.76
N VAL A 20 9.38 -3.55 -4.76
CA VAL A 20 10.83 -3.64 -4.51
C VAL A 20 11.36 -5.07 -4.38
N ALA A 21 10.65 -5.94 -3.66
CA ALA A 21 11.07 -7.33 -3.49
C ALA A 21 11.03 -8.11 -4.82
N GLY A 22 9.99 -7.91 -5.63
CA GLY A 22 9.83 -8.60 -6.91
C GLY A 22 10.86 -8.15 -7.94
N ASN A 23 11.08 -6.84 -8.05
CA ASN A 23 12.12 -6.28 -8.94
C ASN A 23 13.50 -6.76 -8.51
N ASN A 24 13.85 -6.68 -7.22
CA ASN A 24 15.14 -7.17 -6.75
C ASN A 24 15.35 -8.66 -7.04
N ALA A 25 14.31 -9.51 -6.87
CA ALA A 25 14.39 -10.92 -7.20
C ALA A 25 14.64 -11.15 -8.70
N ALA A 26 13.87 -10.49 -9.58
CA ALA A 26 13.96 -10.64 -11.02
C ALA A 26 15.31 -10.15 -11.58
N PHE A 27 15.73 -8.93 -11.23
CA PHE A 27 17.00 -8.38 -11.71
C PHE A 27 18.21 -9.13 -11.14
N SER A 28 18.13 -9.63 -9.90
CA SER A 28 19.19 -10.50 -9.36
C SER A 28 19.25 -11.84 -10.07
N ALA A 29 18.10 -12.46 -10.38
CA ALA A 29 18.05 -13.69 -11.15
C ALA A 29 18.67 -13.50 -12.54
N ARG A 30 18.38 -12.39 -13.23
CA ARG A 30 19.01 -12.05 -14.53
C ARG A 30 20.53 -11.92 -14.43
N ARG A 31 21.06 -11.30 -13.37
CA ARG A 31 22.51 -11.19 -13.17
C ARG A 31 23.19 -12.54 -12.95
N LEU A 32 22.50 -13.49 -12.30
CA LEU A 32 23.02 -14.82 -12.02
C LEU A 32 22.87 -15.77 -13.21
N ASP A 33 21.85 -15.56 -14.04
CA ASP A 33 21.54 -16.37 -15.22
C ASP A 33 21.08 -15.47 -16.39
N PRO A 34 22.00 -15.12 -17.31
CA PRO A 34 21.72 -14.26 -18.46
C PRO A 34 20.69 -14.81 -19.45
N ASP A 35 20.42 -16.12 -19.43
CA ASP A 35 19.52 -16.79 -20.39
C ASP A 35 18.15 -17.14 -19.79
N MET A 36 17.98 -16.99 -18.47
CA MET A 36 16.72 -17.30 -17.77
C MET A 36 15.53 -16.54 -18.36
N ASN A 37 14.42 -17.22 -18.65
CA ASN A 37 13.19 -16.54 -19.04
C ASN A 37 12.44 -16.07 -17.78
N ILE A 38 12.40 -14.76 -17.55
CA ILE A 38 11.85 -14.14 -16.34
C ILE A 38 10.59 -13.34 -16.69
N LEU A 39 9.54 -13.51 -15.89
CA LEU A 39 8.31 -12.75 -15.99
C LEU A 39 7.88 -12.22 -14.63
N ILE A 40 7.65 -10.91 -14.55
CA ILE A 40 7.00 -10.25 -13.41
C ILE A 40 5.52 -10.02 -13.73
N ILE A 41 4.64 -10.36 -12.80
CA ILE A 41 3.20 -10.11 -12.87
C ILE A 41 2.86 -9.07 -11.79
N GLY A 42 2.41 -7.90 -12.22
CA GLY A 42 2.06 -6.78 -11.34
C GLY A 42 0.57 -6.44 -11.43
N GLY A 43 -0.11 -6.41 -10.29
CA GLY A 43 -1.53 -6.05 -10.24
C GLY A 43 -1.82 -4.55 -10.44
N GLU A 44 -0.82 -3.69 -10.26
CA GLU A 44 -0.90 -2.26 -10.58
C GLU A 44 -0.51 -2.03 -12.05
N ASN A 45 -1.11 -1.03 -12.68
CA ASN A 45 -0.86 -0.68 -14.08
C ASN A 45 0.31 0.30 -14.24
N CYS A 46 1.41 0.09 -13.51
CA CYS A 46 2.58 0.94 -13.54
C CYS A 46 3.87 0.19 -13.17
N CYS A 47 5.01 0.72 -13.62
CA CYS A 47 6.34 0.21 -13.28
C CYS A 47 6.67 0.42 -11.79
N GLU A 48 7.80 -0.13 -11.34
CA GLU A 48 8.26 0.03 -9.97
C GLU A 48 8.42 1.53 -9.61
N TYR A 49 7.89 1.91 -8.45
CA TYR A 49 8.01 3.24 -7.87
C TYR A 49 8.41 3.19 -6.40
N ALA A 50 9.00 4.28 -5.92
CA ALA A 50 9.37 4.47 -4.53
C ALA A 50 8.12 4.77 -3.69
N ALA A 51 7.51 3.74 -3.09
CA ALA A 51 6.33 3.92 -2.25
C ALA A 51 6.55 4.87 -1.05
N GLY A 52 7.79 4.96 -0.56
CA GLY A 52 8.16 5.93 0.50
C GLY A 52 8.17 7.40 0.04
N ALA A 53 8.15 7.66 -1.28
CA ALA A 53 8.10 9.01 -1.83
C ALA A 53 6.65 9.50 -2.08
N LEU A 54 5.63 8.67 -1.80
CA LEU A 54 4.23 9.06 -1.97
C LEU A 54 3.81 10.28 -1.15
N PRO A 55 4.27 10.49 0.10
CA PRO A 55 3.96 11.71 0.86
C PRO A 55 4.53 12.98 0.22
N ASP A 56 5.74 12.92 -0.35
CA ASP A 56 6.36 14.05 -1.05
C ASP A 56 5.67 14.33 -2.38
N TYR A 57 5.28 13.28 -3.10
CA TYR A 57 4.42 13.41 -4.28
C TYR A 57 3.07 14.05 -3.93
N LEU A 58 2.42 13.62 -2.85
CA LEU A 58 1.13 14.18 -2.42
C LEU A 58 1.22 15.68 -2.08
N GLN A 59 2.34 16.10 -1.49
CA GLN A 59 2.65 17.50 -1.16
C GLN A 59 2.95 18.36 -2.39
N GLY A 60 3.32 17.74 -3.51
CA GLY A 60 3.82 18.44 -4.70
C GLY A 60 5.31 18.82 -4.60
N HIS A 61 6.08 18.19 -3.70
CA HIS A 61 7.55 18.31 -3.69
C HIS A 61 8.20 17.50 -4.80
N LEU A 62 7.55 16.42 -5.23
CA LEU A 62 7.95 15.60 -6.35
C LEU A 62 6.82 15.55 -7.37
N GLU A 63 7.18 15.65 -8.65
CA GLU A 63 6.30 15.31 -9.76
C GLU A 63 6.11 13.79 -9.83
N ARG A 64 5.01 13.36 -10.46
CA ARG A 64 4.64 11.93 -10.55
C ARG A 64 5.73 11.09 -11.20
N GLU A 65 6.39 11.62 -12.21
CA GLU A 65 7.42 10.90 -12.96
C GLU A 65 8.66 10.64 -12.09
N GLN A 66 8.93 11.50 -11.10
CA GLN A 66 10.12 11.43 -10.25
C GLN A 66 10.07 10.33 -9.19
N ILE A 67 8.90 9.77 -8.90
CA ILE A 67 8.79 8.67 -7.94
C ILE A 67 9.03 7.29 -8.58
N PHE A 68 9.06 7.19 -9.91
CA PHE A 68 9.32 5.93 -10.60
C PHE A 68 10.82 5.58 -10.52
N ILE A 69 11.09 4.34 -10.11
CA ILE A 69 12.45 3.78 -10.04
C ILE A 69 12.80 3.08 -11.36
N LYS A 70 11.78 2.57 -12.06
CA LYS A 70 11.91 1.84 -13.31
C LYS A 70 11.01 2.41 -14.39
N GLU A 71 11.54 2.41 -15.60
CA GLU A 71 10.79 2.60 -16.83
C GLU A 71 10.65 1.26 -17.57
N ILE A 72 9.76 1.20 -18.57
CA ILE A 72 9.57 -0.04 -19.35
C ILE A 72 10.87 -0.52 -19.99
N ASP A 73 11.69 0.42 -20.47
CA ASP A 73 13.01 0.21 -21.05
C ASP A 73 13.98 -0.54 -20.13
N ASP A 74 13.89 -0.35 -18.81
CA ASP A 74 14.77 -1.05 -17.87
C ASP A 74 14.53 -2.56 -17.89
N TYR A 75 13.26 -2.96 -18.02
CA TYR A 75 12.87 -4.36 -18.11
C TYR A 75 13.31 -4.95 -19.46
N GLU A 76 13.07 -4.21 -20.56
CA GLU A 76 13.45 -4.63 -21.92
C GLU A 76 14.97 -4.81 -22.06
N LYS A 77 15.77 -3.84 -21.60
CA LYS A 77 17.24 -3.91 -21.63
C LYS A 77 17.80 -5.11 -20.85
N ASN A 78 17.04 -5.63 -19.88
CA ASN A 78 17.42 -6.78 -19.07
C ASN A 78 16.71 -8.07 -19.51
N ASN A 79 16.00 -8.08 -20.64
CA ASN A 79 15.21 -9.22 -21.11
C ASN A 79 14.27 -9.76 -20.01
N ILE A 80 13.64 -8.88 -19.23
CA ILE A 80 12.64 -9.23 -18.22
C ILE A 80 11.27 -8.88 -18.79
N GLN A 81 10.37 -9.85 -18.87
CA GLN A 81 8.99 -9.58 -19.26
C GLN A 81 8.23 -9.03 -18.05
N VAL A 82 7.34 -8.07 -18.28
CA VAL A 82 6.46 -7.53 -17.25
C VAL A 82 5.02 -7.47 -17.75
N LYS A 83 4.09 -7.96 -16.93
CA LYS A 83 2.64 -7.89 -17.16
C LYS A 83 2.04 -6.97 -16.10
N LEU A 84 1.86 -5.71 -16.46
CA LEU A 84 1.26 -4.67 -15.60
C LEU A 84 -0.26 -4.70 -15.71
N GLY A 85 -0.95 -4.41 -14.60
CA GLY A 85 -2.41 -4.50 -14.52
C GLY A 85 -2.97 -5.92 -14.66
N GLU A 86 -2.15 -6.96 -14.45
CA GLU A 86 -2.56 -8.36 -14.50
C GLU A 86 -2.51 -8.97 -13.10
N ARG A 87 -3.63 -9.55 -12.65
CA ARG A 87 -3.73 -10.10 -11.28
C ARG A 87 -3.67 -11.62 -11.32
N ALA A 88 -2.74 -12.19 -10.56
CA ALA A 88 -2.76 -13.61 -10.24
C ALA A 88 -3.95 -13.91 -9.32
N LEU A 89 -4.79 -14.85 -9.73
CA LEU A 89 -6.02 -15.25 -9.02
C LEU A 89 -5.87 -16.59 -8.31
N LYS A 90 -5.10 -17.51 -8.90
CA LYS A 90 -4.89 -18.85 -8.37
C LYS A 90 -3.54 -19.40 -8.81
N ILE A 91 -2.95 -20.26 -7.98
CA ILE A 91 -1.72 -20.97 -8.31
C ILE A 91 -1.95 -22.46 -8.05
N ASP A 92 -1.68 -23.29 -9.06
CA ASP A 92 -1.66 -24.75 -8.96
C ASP A 92 -0.18 -25.18 -8.86
N PRO A 93 0.33 -25.47 -7.64
CA PRO A 93 1.75 -25.78 -7.45
C PRO A 93 2.15 -27.13 -8.05
N ASP A 94 1.24 -28.10 -8.12
CA ASP A 94 1.48 -29.43 -8.67
C ASP A 94 1.68 -29.35 -10.18
N LYS A 95 0.84 -28.57 -10.88
CA LYS A 95 0.96 -28.34 -12.31
C LYS A 95 1.95 -27.22 -12.67
N LYS A 96 2.40 -26.44 -11.67
CA LYS A 96 3.21 -25.23 -11.81
C LYS A 96 2.58 -24.21 -12.77
N VAL A 97 1.31 -23.90 -12.53
CA VAL A 97 0.52 -22.95 -13.33
C VAL A 97 -0.04 -21.84 -12.46
N ILE A 98 0.09 -20.59 -12.92
CA ILE A 98 -0.58 -19.42 -12.38
C ILE A 98 -1.78 -19.13 -13.30
N GLU A 99 -2.97 -19.01 -12.72
CA GLU A 99 -4.15 -18.47 -13.39
C GLU A 99 -4.27 -16.99 -13.05
N THR A 100 -4.34 -16.16 -14.09
CA THR A 100 -4.55 -14.71 -13.97
C THR A 100 -5.91 -14.33 -14.56
N ASP A 101 -6.34 -13.10 -14.32
CA ASP A 101 -7.52 -12.53 -14.99
C ASP A 101 -7.37 -12.46 -16.52
N GLN A 102 -6.13 -12.42 -17.03
CA GLN A 102 -5.85 -12.34 -18.46
C GLN A 102 -5.47 -13.68 -19.10
N GLY A 103 -4.95 -14.66 -18.37
CA GLY A 103 -4.58 -15.96 -18.95
C GLY A 103 -3.94 -16.96 -18.00
N ARG A 104 -3.12 -17.86 -18.56
CA ARG A 104 -2.42 -18.90 -17.83
C ARG A 104 -0.93 -18.85 -18.11
N ILE A 105 -0.14 -18.96 -17.05
CA ILE A 105 1.32 -18.87 -17.11
C ILE A 105 1.90 -20.11 -16.43
N SER A 106 2.77 -20.83 -17.13
CA SER A 106 3.50 -21.96 -16.58
C SER A 106 4.91 -21.55 -16.17
N TYR A 107 5.36 -22.02 -15.02
CA TYR A 107 6.64 -21.61 -14.45
C TYR A 107 7.49 -22.82 -14.03
N LYS A 108 8.82 -22.66 -13.95
CA LYS A 108 9.68 -23.65 -13.27
C LYS A 108 9.90 -23.29 -11.80
N LYS A 109 10.15 -22.00 -11.52
CA LYS A 109 10.31 -21.40 -10.20
C LYS A 109 9.34 -20.23 -10.02
N LEU A 110 8.92 -20.00 -8.78
CA LEU A 110 7.96 -18.97 -8.41
C LEU A 110 8.51 -18.15 -7.24
N VAL A 111 8.38 -16.83 -7.32
CA VAL A 111 8.61 -15.90 -6.21
C VAL A 111 7.30 -15.20 -5.90
N LEU A 112 6.88 -15.27 -4.63
CA LEU A 112 5.73 -14.53 -4.11
C LEU A 112 6.24 -13.24 -3.45
N ALA A 113 6.00 -12.10 -4.09
CA ALA A 113 6.38 -10.76 -3.64
C ALA A 113 5.11 -9.87 -3.48
N LEU A 114 4.10 -10.42 -2.81
CA LEU A 114 2.72 -9.87 -2.77
C LEU A 114 2.56 -8.64 -1.88
N GLY A 115 3.54 -8.33 -1.04
CA GLY A 115 3.51 -7.16 -0.15
C GLY A 115 2.43 -7.25 0.93
N SER A 116 1.78 -6.13 1.20
CA SER A 116 0.79 -5.96 2.27
C SER A 116 -0.33 -5.01 1.85
N GLU A 117 -1.47 -5.11 2.53
CA GLU A 117 -2.61 -4.18 2.41
C GLU A 117 -2.73 -3.32 3.66
N ALA A 118 -3.21 -2.09 3.50
CA ALA A 118 -3.54 -1.21 4.63
C ALA A 118 -4.75 -1.74 5.40
N ILE A 119 -4.70 -1.59 6.73
CA ILE A 119 -5.81 -1.96 7.61
C ILE A 119 -6.82 -0.80 7.67
N VAL A 120 -8.09 -1.11 7.43
CA VAL A 120 -9.23 -0.24 7.75
C VAL A 120 -9.99 -0.92 8.89
N LEU A 121 -10.27 -0.19 9.98
CA LEU A 121 -10.96 -0.78 11.11
C LEU A 121 -12.41 -1.13 10.74
N PRO A 122 -12.94 -2.29 11.17
CA PRO A 122 -14.30 -2.72 10.86
C PRO A 122 -15.31 -2.03 11.79
N ILE A 123 -15.39 -0.70 11.68
CA ILE A 123 -16.30 0.14 12.46
C ILE A 123 -17.36 0.80 11.54
N PRO A 124 -18.50 1.23 12.08
CA PRO A 124 -19.54 1.87 11.27
C PRO A 124 -19.01 3.05 10.46
N GLY A 125 -19.36 3.06 9.17
CA GLY A 125 -19.06 4.14 8.21
C GLY A 125 -17.61 4.21 7.71
N ALA A 126 -16.77 3.23 8.03
CA ALA A 126 -15.40 3.14 7.49
C ALA A 126 -15.35 2.94 5.95
N ASP A 127 -16.48 2.59 5.34
CA ASP A 127 -16.70 2.42 3.90
C ASP A 127 -17.31 3.66 3.20
N LEU A 128 -17.64 4.72 3.96
CA LEU A 128 -18.20 5.95 3.39
C LEU A 128 -17.21 6.61 2.41
N PRO A 129 -17.69 7.22 1.31
CA PRO A 129 -16.86 8.07 0.47
C PRO A 129 -16.16 9.14 1.29
N GLY A 130 -14.85 9.33 1.08
CA GLY A 130 -14.01 10.22 1.90
C GLY A 130 -13.12 9.48 2.90
N ASN A 131 -13.28 8.16 3.06
CA ASN A 131 -12.28 7.30 3.70
C ASN A 131 -11.21 6.89 2.67
N PHE A 132 -9.94 6.99 3.05
CA PHE A 132 -8.80 6.61 2.23
C PHE A 132 -7.75 5.88 3.06
N VAL A 133 -6.81 5.24 2.37
CA VAL A 133 -5.54 4.74 2.91
C VAL A 133 -4.41 5.42 2.15
N MET A 134 -3.18 5.38 2.65
CA MET A 134 -1.98 5.82 1.91
C MET A 134 -1.03 4.64 1.76
N LYS A 135 -1.18 3.85 0.68
CA LYS A 135 -0.40 2.61 0.50
C LYS A 135 0.13 2.40 -0.91
N ARG A 136 -0.64 2.79 -1.93
CA ARG A 136 -0.32 2.68 -3.35
C ARG A 136 -0.32 4.05 -4.02
N LEU A 137 0.28 4.13 -5.20
CA LEU A 137 0.23 5.35 -6.02
C LEU A 137 -1.21 5.79 -6.32
N GLU A 138 -2.10 4.84 -6.65
CA GLU A 138 -3.51 5.14 -6.89
C GLU A 138 -4.19 5.78 -5.65
N ASP A 139 -3.76 5.41 -4.45
CA ASP A 139 -4.29 6.00 -3.22
C ASP A 139 -3.83 7.46 -3.08
N ALA A 140 -2.55 7.73 -3.33
CA ALA A 140 -2.01 9.09 -3.35
C ALA A 140 -2.71 9.96 -4.40
N ASP A 141 -3.04 9.40 -5.57
CA ASP A 141 -3.79 10.07 -6.64
C ASP A 141 -5.23 10.43 -6.19
N LYS A 142 -5.91 9.49 -5.54
CA LYS A 142 -7.26 9.67 -5.01
C LYS A 142 -7.28 10.74 -3.91
N ILE A 143 -6.35 10.68 -2.96
CA ILE A 143 -6.20 11.70 -1.91
C ILE A 143 -5.85 13.04 -2.56
N GLY A 144 -4.95 13.03 -3.53
CA GLY A 144 -4.44 14.19 -4.22
C GLY A 144 -5.51 14.97 -4.98
N SER A 145 -6.49 14.27 -5.54
CA SER A 145 -7.62 14.84 -6.29
C SER A 145 -8.83 15.18 -5.41
N TYR A 146 -8.88 14.69 -4.16
CA TYR A 146 -10.01 14.90 -3.27
C TYR A 146 -9.95 16.27 -2.57
N LYS A 147 -10.98 17.09 -2.78
CA LYS A 147 -11.09 18.43 -2.20
C LYS A 147 -11.63 18.36 -0.77
N ALA A 148 -10.74 18.25 0.22
CA ALA A 148 -11.07 18.35 1.64
C ALA A 148 -10.62 19.69 2.24
N LYS A 149 -11.40 20.23 3.18
CA LYS A 149 -10.99 21.38 4.00
C LYS A 149 -10.45 20.93 5.36
N SER A 150 -10.96 19.80 5.86
CA SER A 150 -10.49 19.16 7.08
C SER A 150 -10.34 17.66 6.91
N ALA A 151 -9.30 17.10 7.53
CA ALA A 151 -8.99 15.69 7.48
C ALA A 151 -8.66 15.14 8.87
N VAL A 152 -9.04 13.89 9.11
CA VAL A 152 -8.62 13.11 10.28
C VAL A 152 -7.72 11.98 9.81
N VAL A 153 -6.54 11.84 10.41
CA VAL A 153 -5.62 10.72 10.19
C VAL A 153 -5.68 9.82 11.42
N ILE A 154 -5.96 8.54 11.24
CA ILE A 154 -6.15 7.56 12.33
C ILE A 154 -4.95 6.63 12.38
N GLY A 155 -4.20 6.69 13.48
CA GLY A 155 -2.96 5.97 13.73
C GLY A 155 -1.73 6.86 13.53
N SER A 156 -0.84 6.88 14.52
CA SER A 156 0.37 7.72 14.55
C SER A 156 1.67 6.96 14.25
N GLY A 157 1.59 5.93 13.40
CA GLY A 157 2.80 5.32 12.82
C GLY A 157 3.42 6.24 11.77
N ALA A 158 4.53 5.80 11.15
CA ALA A 158 5.24 6.58 10.12
C ALA A 158 4.30 7.08 9.01
N ILE A 159 3.44 6.20 8.47
CA ILE A 159 2.44 6.56 7.45
C ILE A 159 1.47 7.64 7.95
N GLY A 160 1.07 7.58 9.22
CA GLY A 160 0.13 8.54 9.80
C GLY A 160 0.74 9.93 9.94
N LEU A 161 1.96 10.02 10.45
CA LEU A 161 2.71 11.26 10.57
C LEU A 161 2.97 11.88 9.20
N GLU A 162 3.51 11.09 8.27
CA GLU A 162 3.80 11.53 6.90
C GLU A 162 2.52 11.95 6.17
N SER A 163 1.40 11.23 6.34
CA SER A 163 0.12 11.61 5.74
C SER A 163 -0.43 12.91 6.33
N ALA A 164 -0.33 13.11 7.64
CA ALA A 164 -0.79 14.34 8.30
C ALA A 164 -0.01 15.56 7.81
N LEU A 165 1.33 15.45 7.79
CA LEU A 165 2.21 16.48 7.24
C LEU A 165 1.95 16.71 5.74
N ALA A 166 1.75 15.63 4.98
CA ALA A 166 1.50 15.75 3.55
C ALA A 166 0.20 16.48 3.21
N LEU A 167 -0.86 16.22 3.99
CA LEU A 167 -2.12 16.95 3.86
C LEU A 167 -1.97 18.42 4.24
N LYS A 168 -1.18 18.74 5.27
CA LYS A 168 -0.86 20.14 5.63
C LYS A 168 -0.09 20.83 4.51
N GLY A 169 0.96 20.21 3.97
CA GLY A 169 1.75 20.73 2.86
C GLY A 169 0.91 20.98 1.59
N LYS A 170 -0.08 20.10 1.33
CA LYS A 170 -1.07 20.26 0.25
C LYS A 170 -2.08 21.41 0.49
N GLY A 171 -2.14 21.96 1.70
CA GLY A 171 -3.02 23.07 2.05
C GLY A 171 -4.35 22.67 2.68
N VAL A 172 -4.52 21.44 3.18
CA VAL A 172 -5.66 21.09 4.03
C VAL A 172 -5.57 21.89 5.32
N LYS A 173 -6.61 22.69 5.61
CA LYS A 173 -6.55 23.69 6.68
C LYS A 173 -6.45 23.05 8.06
N ASN A 174 -7.35 22.12 8.34
CA ASN A 174 -7.45 21.45 9.64
C ASN A 174 -7.10 19.98 9.46
N VAL A 175 -5.99 19.55 10.04
CA VAL A 175 -5.59 18.14 10.04
C VAL A 175 -5.48 17.71 11.50
N THR A 176 -6.18 16.63 11.85
CA THR A 176 -6.15 16.05 13.18
C THR A 176 -5.60 14.63 13.09
N LEU A 177 -4.53 14.34 13.83
CA LEU A 177 -3.94 13.02 13.99
C LEU A 177 -4.46 12.39 15.28
N ILE A 178 -5.05 11.21 15.19
CA ILE A 178 -5.59 10.46 16.33
C ILE A 178 -4.73 9.23 16.59
N GLU A 179 -4.32 9.05 17.84
CA GLU A 179 -3.64 7.86 18.35
C GLU A 179 -4.40 7.29 19.55
N MET A 180 -4.58 5.96 19.54
CA MET A 180 -5.27 5.24 20.61
C MET A 180 -4.37 5.06 21.84
N MET A 181 -3.06 4.94 21.63
CA MET A 181 -2.06 4.78 22.69
C MET A 181 -1.68 6.12 23.34
N ASP A 182 -0.86 6.06 24.38
CA ASP A 182 -0.53 7.19 25.25
C ASP A 182 0.24 8.32 24.55
N TRP A 183 1.01 8.00 23.50
CA TRP A 183 1.83 8.94 22.75
C TRP A 183 1.99 8.52 21.28
N VAL A 184 2.43 9.45 20.43
CA VAL A 184 2.67 9.17 19.00
C VAL A 184 3.83 8.22 18.73
N MET A 185 3.81 7.49 17.62
CA MET A 185 4.87 6.51 17.27
C MET A 185 5.17 5.49 18.39
N PRO A 186 4.15 4.90 19.06
CA PRO A 186 4.31 4.16 20.31
C PRO A 186 5.14 2.86 20.18
N LYS A 187 5.33 2.36 18.95
CA LYS A 187 6.14 1.17 18.66
C LYS A 187 7.60 1.50 18.34
N SER A 188 7.93 2.77 18.17
CA SER A 188 9.22 3.21 17.62
C SER A 188 10.01 4.09 18.57
N VAL A 189 9.34 4.84 19.45
CA VAL A 189 9.99 5.79 20.34
C VAL A 189 9.39 5.78 21.75
N ASP A 190 10.18 6.25 22.71
CA ASP A 190 9.73 6.53 24.08
C ASP A 190 8.90 7.82 24.16
N GLU A 191 8.26 8.03 25.31
CA GLU A 191 7.42 9.19 25.57
C GLU A 191 8.18 10.53 25.43
N THR A 192 9.46 10.58 25.84
CA THR A 192 10.25 11.81 25.80
C THR A 192 10.46 12.26 24.35
N SER A 193 10.82 11.31 23.49
CA SER A 193 10.99 11.54 22.06
C SER A 193 9.65 11.80 21.38
N ALA A 194 8.58 11.10 21.78
CA ALA A 194 7.24 11.32 21.25
C ALA A 194 6.74 12.74 21.50
N ARG A 195 6.96 13.30 22.69
CA ARG A 195 6.61 14.70 23.01
C ARG A 195 7.30 15.71 22.10
N GLN A 196 8.56 15.45 21.72
CA GLN A 196 9.26 16.31 20.75
C GLN A 196 8.60 16.23 19.37
N ILE A 197 8.21 15.03 18.95
CA ILE A 197 7.50 14.82 17.67
C ILE A 197 6.13 15.49 17.70
N GLU A 198 5.37 15.38 18.80
CA GLU A 198 4.08 16.05 18.98
C GLU A 198 4.22 17.56 18.84
N ASN A 199 5.19 18.17 19.53
CA ASN A 199 5.46 19.61 19.41
C ASN A 199 5.76 20.01 17.96
N LEU A 200 6.59 19.23 17.25
CA LEU A 200 6.89 19.51 15.84
C LEU A 200 5.65 19.41 14.94
N LEU A 201 4.78 18.43 15.17
CA LEU A 201 3.52 18.29 14.44
C LEU A 201 2.59 19.48 14.70
N GLU A 202 2.48 19.91 15.95
CA GLU A 202 1.66 21.06 16.36
C GLU A 202 2.19 22.38 15.80
N GLU A 203 3.52 22.56 15.76
CA GLU A 203 4.17 23.70 15.10
C GLU A 203 3.85 23.76 13.59
N GLN A 204 3.69 22.60 12.95
CA GLN A 204 3.24 22.48 11.55
C GLN A 204 1.71 22.58 11.40
N GLY A 205 1.00 22.85 12.50
CA GLY A 205 -0.44 23.05 12.52
C GLY A 205 -1.26 21.77 12.35
N VAL A 206 -0.72 20.63 12.78
CA VAL A 206 -1.46 19.37 12.96
C VAL A 206 -1.94 19.30 14.41
N THR A 207 -3.24 19.08 14.63
CA THR A 207 -3.75 18.78 15.98
C THR A 207 -3.49 17.32 16.30
N VAL A 208 -2.84 17.03 17.44
CA VAL A 208 -2.57 15.65 17.87
C VAL A 208 -3.48 15.28 19.03
N LEU A 209 -4.11 14.10 18.95
CA LEU A 209 -5.00 13.56 19.98
C LEU A 209 -4.55 12.14 20.33
N THR A 210 -3.99 11.96 21.52
CA THR A 210 -3.57 10.66 22.05
C THR A 210 -4.57 10.12 23.07
N CYS A 211 -4.38 8.85 23.47
CA CYS A 211 -5.30 8.12 24.34
C CYS A 211 -6.75 8.12 23.81
N GLU A 212 -6.97 8.24 22.50
CA GLU A 212 -8.29 8.51 21.92
C GLU A 212 -8.66 7.45 20.88
N LYS A 213 -9.77 6.77 21.11
CA LYS A 213 -10.20 5.62 20.31
C LYS A 213 -11.33 6.00 19.37
N VAL A 214 -11.12 5.83 18.07
CA VAL A 214 -12.17 5.99 17.07
C VAL A 214 -13.22 4.87 17.20
N LYS A 215 -14.49 5.26 17.22
CA LYS A 215 -15.65 4.36 17.36
C LYS A 215 -16.45 4.20 16.07
N GLU A 216 -16.59 5.27 15.31
CA GLU A 216 -17.34 5.28 14.05
C GLU A 216 -16.96 6.50 13.19
N VAL A 217 -17.21 6.38 11.90
CA VAL A 217 -17.17 7.50 10.94
C VAL A 217 -18.61 7.78 10.52
N GLN A 218 -19.05 9.02 10.63
CA GLN A 218 -20.44 9.39 10.34
C GLN A 218 -20.54 10.32 9.11
N GLY A 219 -21.65 10.18 8.40
CA GLY A 219 -22.05 11.07 7.32
C GLY A 219 -23.19 10.48 6.47
N LYS A 220 -23.93 11.32 5.75
CA LYS A 220 -25.11 10.85 4.98
C LYS A 220 -24.74 10.29 3.60
N LYS A 221 -23.83 10.97 2.90
CA LYS A 221 -23.39 10.60 1.54
C LYS A 221 -21.87 10.37 1.44
N LYS A 222 -21.14 10.98 2.35
CA LYS A 222 -19.68 10.98 2.47
C LYS A 222 -19.35 11.32 3.93
N VAL A 223 -18.09 11.17 4.31
CA VAL A 223 -17.58 11.57 5.63
C VAL A 223 -17.98 13.02 5.96
N GLU A 224 -18.56 13.20 7.14
CA GLU A 224 -18.86 14.52 7.74
C GLU A 224 -18.19 14.69 9.12
N GLN A 225 -17.95 13.58 9.84
CA GLN A 225 -17.23 13.58 11.11
C GLN A 225 -16.71 12.19 11.50
N VAL A 226 -15.70 12.19 12.38
CA VAL A 226 -15.22 11.01 13.11
C VAL A 226 -15.70 11.12 14.56
N VAL A 227 -16.25 10.03 15.10
CA VAL A 227 -16.66 9.96 16.51
C VAL A 227 -15.69 9.05 17.25
N THR A 228 -15.19 9.56 18.36
CA THR A 228 -14.27 8.86 19.25
C THR A 228 -14.96 8.51 20.56
N ASP A 229 -14.22 7.90 21.48
CA ASP A 229 -14.66 7.72 22.85
C ASP A 229 -14.73 9.00 23.67
N LYS A 230 -14.14 10.10 23.21
CA LYS A 230 -14.08 11.39 23.91
C LYS A 230 -14.91 12.49 23.26
N GLN A 231 -15.00 12.52 21.92
CA GLN A 231 -15.58 13.66 21.20
C GLN A 231 -16.00 13.30 19.77
N SER A 232 -16.57 14.30 19.07
CA SER A 232 -16.84 14.24 17.64
C SER A 232 -16.03 15.32 16.92
N ILE A 233 -15.30 14.91 15.88
CA ILE A 233 -14.37 15.74 15.12
C ILE A 233 -14.91 15.89 13.71
N LYS A 234 -15.25 17.12 13.30
CA LYS A 234 -15.77 17.40 11.95
C LYS A 234 -14.65 17.30 10.91
N CYS A 235 -14.85 16.46 9.89
CA CYS A 235 -13.89 16.27 8.82
C CYS A 235 -14.57 15.88 7.50
N ASP A 236 -13.92 16.20 6.38
CA ASP A 236 -14.39 15.82 5.04
C ASP A 236 -13.65 14.58 4.50
N MET A 237 -12.55 14.20 5.14
CA MET A 237 -11.61 13.16 4.74
C MET A 237 -11.11 12.39 5.98
N VAL A 238 -10.98 11.07 5.85
CA VAL A 238 -10.31 10.19 6.81
C VAL A 238 -9.18 9.45 6.11
N ILE A 239 -7.98 9.44 6.70
CA ILE A 239 -6.87 8.56 6.30
C ILE A 239 -6.68 7.48 7.35
N TRP A 240 -6.80 6.22 6.94
CA TRP A 240 -6.52 5.06 7.78
C TRP A 240 -5.03 4.71 7.72
N ALA A 241 -4.34 4.84 8.86
CA ALA A 241 -2.91 4.58 9.04
C ALA A 241 -2.65 3.69 10.28
N VAL A 242 -3.54 2.72 10.54
CA VAL A 242 -3.50 1.86 11.74
C VAL A 242 -2.65 0.58 11.57
N GLY A 243 -1.89 0.49 10.48
CA GLY A 243 -1.02 -0.64 10.17
C GLY A 243 -1.35 -1.33 8.85
N VAL A 244 -0.66 -2.44 8.58
CA VAL A 244 -0.78 -3.23 7.36
C VAL A 244 -0.84 -4.72 7.69
N LEU A 245 -1.45 -5.51 6.80
CA LEU A 245 -1.46 -6.98 6.88
C LEU A 245 -0.76 -7.59 5.67
N PRO A 246 0.11 -8.61 5.84
CA PRO A 246 0.70 -9.34 4.73
C PRO A 246 -0.36 -9.93 3.79
N VAL A 247 -0.17 -9.78 2.48
CA VAL A 247 -1.01 -10.45 1.47
C VAL A 247 -0.51 -11.88 1.30
N VAL A 248 -1.33 -12.84 1.72
CA VAL A 248 -0.92 -14.25 1.82
C VAL A 248 -1.91 -15.24 1.21
N ASP A 249 -3.01 -14.77 0.61
CA ASP A 249 -4.09 -15.65 0.15
C ASP A 249 -3.59 -16.68 -0.88
N LEU A 250 -2.83 -16.23 -1.89
CA LEU A 250 -2.21 -17.13 -2.88
C LEU A 250 -1.25 -18.14 -2.23
N ALA A 251 -0.50 -17.74 -1.21
CA ALA A 251 0.43 -18.62 -0.51
C ALA A 251 -0.32 -19.67 0.34
N LYS A 252 -1.37 -19.24 1.06
CA LYS A 252 -2.24 -20.12 1.84
C LYS A 252 -2.94 -21.15 0.95
N ASP A 253 -3.48 -20.71 -0.19
CA ASP A 253 -4.17 -21.59 -1.14
C ASP A 253 -3.25 -22.64 -1.75
N MET A 254 -1.95 -22.34 -1.86
CA MET A 254 -0.91 -23.30 -2.24
C MET A 254 -0.48 -24.24 -1.10
N GLY A 255 -0.97 -24.05 0.12
CA GLY A 255 -0.56 -24.80 1.30
C GLY A 255 0.78 -24.36 1.90
N VAL A 256 1.25 -23.14 1.61
CA VAL A 256 2.48 -22.59 2.18
C VAL A 256 2.26 -22.19 3.65
N GLU A 257 3.17 -22.58 4.52
CA GLU A 257 3.10 -22.26 5.95
C GLU A 257 3.30 -20.76 6.20
N LEU A 258 2.56 -20.21 7.17
CA LEU A 258 2.70 -18.83 7.62
C LEU A 258 3.42 -18.76 8.96
N GLY A 259 4.21 -17.70 9.14
CA GLY A 259 4.90 -17.40 10.38
C GLY A 259 3.99 -16.74 11.42
N VAL A 260 4.53 -16.54 12.64
CA VAL A 260 3.80 -15.95 13.78
C VAL A 260 3.35 -14.49 13.54
N THR A 261 3.97 -13.81 12.57
CA THR A 261 3.62 -12.43 12.17
C THR A 261 2.51 -12.39 11.11
N GLY A 262 2.02 -13.55 10.66
CA GLY A 262 1.02 -13.68 9.60
C GLY A 262 1.57 -13.64 8.18
N GLY A 263 2.87 -13.37 7.99
CA GLY A 263 3.54 -13.45 6.68
C GLY A 263 3.93 -14.87 6.28
N ILE A 264 4.38 -15.04 5.03
CA ILE A 264 4.92 -16.32 4.54
C ILE A 264 6.14 -16.71 5.37
N LYS A 265 6.18 -17.96 5.86
CA LYS A 265 7.34 -18.50 6.56
C LYS A 265 8.44 -18.82 5.55
N VAL A 266 9.64 -18.29 5.78
CA VAL A 266 10.85 -18.51 4.97
C VAL A 266 11.97 -19.08 5.83
#